data_AF-A0A819JGC7-F1
#
_entry.id   AF-A0A819JGC7-F1
#
_cell.length_a   1.000
_cell.length_b   1.000
_cell.length_c   1.000
_cell.angle_alpha   90.00
_cell.angle_beta   90.00
_cell.angle_gamma   90.00
#
_symmetry.space_group_name_H-M   'P 1'
#
loop_
_entity.id
_entity.type
_entity.pdbx_description
1 polymer ?
#
loop_
_entity_poly.entity_id
_entity_poly.type
_entity_poly.pdbx_seq_one_letter_code
_entity_poly.pdbx_strand_id
1 'polypeptide(L)'
;MTTENKTDEYIKLRVVEQDNSEVHFKVKMTTNMGKLKKSYAERQGVGITTLRFLFDGKRINDDETPKQLEMEDNDTIEVYQEQVGGFY
;
A
#
# COMPACT_ATOMS: atom_id res chain seq x y z
N MET A 1 30.09 -6.73 -22.78
CA MET A 1 29.51 -7.56 -21.71
C MET A 1 28.27 -6.83 -21.24
N THR A 2 27.11 -7.40 -21.51
CA THR A 2 25.77 -6.84 -21.26
C THR A 2 25.56 -6.64 -19.77
N THR A 3 25.44 -5.39 -19.32
CA THR A 3 24.89 -5.09 -18.00
C THR A 3 23.41 -5.47 -18.03
N GLU A 4 23.09 -6.65 -17.50
CA GLU A 4 21.71 -7.04 -17.18
C GLU A 4 21.16 -6.02 -16.17
N ASN A 5 20.52 -4.97 -16.68
CA ASN A 5 19.61 -4.16 -15.89
C ASN A 5 18.47 -5.08 -15.48
N LYS A 6 18.59 -5.76 -14.32
CA LYS A 6 17.44 -6.24 -13.58
C LYS A 6 16.57 -5.00 -13.39
N THR A 7 15.51 -4.89 -14.16
CA THR A 7 14.49 -3.86 -13.99
C THR A 7 13.89 -4.11 -12.62
N ASP A 8 14.46 -3.43 -11.61
CA ASP A 8 13.75 -3.11 -10.38
C ASP A 8 12.55 -2.27 -10.80
N GLU A 9 11.52 -2.94 -11.31
CA GLU A 9 10.36 -2.29 -11.89
C GLU A 9 9.65 -1.58 -10.74
N TYR A 10 9.68 -0.25 -10.80
CA TYR A 10 8.95 0.59 -9.87
C TYR A 10 7.58 0.84 -10.47
N ILE A 11 6.54 0.62 -9.67
CA ILE A 11 5.18 0.98 -10.00
C ILE A 11 4.72 2.13 -9.13
N LYS A 12 3.83 2.95 -9.66
CA LYS A 12 3.15 4.00 -8.93
C LYS A 12 1.82 3.46 -8.42
N LEU A 13 1.62 3.49 -7.11
CA LEU A 13 0.37 3.07 -6.47
C LEU A 13 -0.36 4.30 -5.92
N ARG A 14 -1.67 4.33 -6.10
CA ARG A 14 -2.59 5.34 -5.56
C ARG A 14 -3.22 4.78 -4.30
N VAL A 15 -3.04 5.45 -3.17
CA VAL A 15 -3.65 5.07 -1.90
C VAL A 15 -4.78 6.06 -1.63
N VAL A 16 -6.01 5.59 -1.67
CA VAL A 16 -7.22 6.43 -1.51
C VAL A 16 -7.93 6.13 -0.19
N GLU A 17 -8.29 7.19 0.53
CA GLU A 17 -9.11 7.14 1.74
C GLU A 17 -10.59 7.43 1.43
N GLN A 18 -11.45 7.20 2.43
CA GLN A 18 -12.91 7.38 2.32
C GLN A 18 -13.36 8.83 2.07
N ASP A 19 -12.53 9.80 2.45
CA ASP A 19 -12.78 11.23 2.27
C ASP A 19 -12.34 11.74 0.88
N ASN A 20 -11.95 10.82 -0.02
CA ASN A 20 -11.30 11.10 -1.31
C ASN A 20 -9.89 11.70 -1.20
N SER A 21 -9.25 11.65 -0.02
CA SER A 21 -7.82 11.94 0.08
C SER A 21 -7.02 10.86 -0.65
N GLU A 22 -6.13 11.27 -1.56
CA GLU A 22 -5.27 10.35 -2.30
C GLU A 22 -3.79 10.64 -2.05
N VAL A 23 -3.01 9.58 -1.83
CA VAL A 23 -1.56 9.64 -1.66
C VAL A 23 -0.91 8.71 -2.66
N HIS A 24 0.05 9.25 -3.40
CA HIS A 24 0.79 8.47 -4.39
C HIS A 24 2.08 7.92 -3.79
N PHE A 25 2.33 6.64 -4.01
CA PHE A 25 3.58 5.97 -3.65
C PHE A 25 4.26 5.44 -4.90
N LYS A 26 5.60 5.49 -4.91
CA LYS A 26 6.42 4.79 -5.89
C LYS A 26 7.16 3.69 -5.16
N VAL A 27 6.88 2.44 -5.49
CA VAL A 27 7.45 1.26 -4.81
C VAL A 27 8.04 0.29 -5.84
N LYS A 28 9.09 -0.44 -5.46
CA LYS A 28 9.57 -1.55 -6.29
C LYS A 28 8.59 -2.71 -6.20
N MET A 29 8.40 -3.44 -7.29
CA MET A 29 7.59 -4.66 -7.34
C MET A 29 8.00 -5.74 -6.31
N THR A 30 9.23 -5.72 -5.82
CA THR A 30 9.77 -6.64 -4.80
C THR A 30 9.65 -6.13 -3.36
N THR A 31 9.11 -4.93 -3.16
CA THR A 31 8.99 -4.32 -1.83
C THR A 31 7.80 -4.89 -1.08
N ASN A 32 8.01 -5.29 0.18
CA ASN A 32 6.92 -5.71 1.06
C ASN A 32 5.92 -4.56 1.30
N MET A 33 4.64 -4.86 1.17
CA MET A 33 3.54 -3.90 1.35
C MET A 33 3.48 -3.35 2.77
N GLY A 34 3.97 -4.09 3.78
CA GLY A 34 4.08 -3.60 5.15
C GLY A 34 4.85 -2.28 5.28
N LYS A 35 5.85 -2.02 4.43
CA LYS A 35 6.58 -0.75 4.41
C LYS A 35 5.70 0.41 3.94
N LEU A 36 4.91 0.19 2.88
CA LEU A 36 3.98 1.19 2.37
C LEU A 36 2.92 1.52 3.42
N LYS A 37 2.32 0.49 4.03
CA LYS A 37 1.31 0.66 5.08
C LYS A 37 1.85 1.43 6.28
N LYS A 38 3.05 1.08 6.75
CA LYS A 38 3.69 1.77 7.87
C LYS A 38 3.97 3.23 7.55
N SER A 39 4.55 3.50 6.37
CA SER A 39 4.82 4.87 5.92
C SER A 39 3.54 5.68 5.78
N TYR A 40 2.45 5.06 5.35
CA TYR A 40 1.14 5.70 5.27
C TYR A 40 0.58 6.03 6.65
N ALA A 41 0.57 5.06 7.57
CA ALA A 41 0.09 5.25 8.94
C ALA A 41 0.88 6.33 9.68
N GLU A 42 2.21 6.34 9.54
CA GLU A 42 3.08 7.39 10.10
C GLU A 42 2.78 8.77 9.52
N ARG A 43 2.48 8.86 8.21
CA ARG A 43 2.12 10.12 7.54
C ARG A 43 0.77 10.66 8.01
N GLN A 44 -0.18 9.78 8.31
CA GLN A 44 -1.48 10.14 8.86
C GLN A 44 -1.46 10.35 10.39
N GLY A 45 -0.37 9.96 11.06
CA GLY A 45 -0.27 10.03 12.52
C GLY A 45 -1.18 9.04 13.26
N VAL A 46 -1.57 7.95 12.61
CA VAL A 46 -2.45 6.91 13.17
C VAL A 46 -1.72 5.57 13.31
N GLY A 47 -2.29 4.65 14.08
CA GLY A 47 -1.76 3.30 14.20
C GLY A 47 -1.98 2.49 12.92
N ILE A 48 -0.98 1.74 12.47
CA ILE A 48 -1.16 0.82 11.32
C ILE A 48 -2.28 -0.21 11.57
N THR A 49 -2.49 -0.59 12.82
CA THR A 49 -3.56 -1.51 13.26
C THR A 49 -4.95 -0.90 13.22
N THR A 50 -5.06 0.42 13.08
CA THR A 50 -6.36 1.10 12.93
C THR A 50 -6.69 1.34 11.45
N LEU A 51 -5.87 0.84 10.53
CA LEU A 51 -6.05 1.00 9.10
C LEU A 51 -6.12 -0.37 8.41
N ARG A 52 -7.06 -0.49 7.49
CA ARG A 52 -7.23 -1.66 6.64
C ARG A 52 -6.97 -1.26 5.19
N PHE A 53 -5.97 -1.90 4.60
CA PHE A 53 -5.58 -1.71 3.20
C PHE A 53 -6.18 -2.82 2.36
N LEU A 54 -6.95 -2.43 1.35
CA LEU A 54 -7.63 -3.32 0.41
C LEU A 54 -7.12 -3.04 -1.01
N PHE A 55 -6.90 -4.10 -1.76
CA PHE A 55 -6.65 -4.06 -3.19
C PHE A 55 -7.61 -5.02 -3.87
N ASP A 56 -8.38 -4.52 -4.84
CA ASP A 56 -9.42 -5.30 -5.53
C ASP A 56 -10.37 -6.04 -4.55
N GLY A 57 -10.76 -5.36 -3.47
CA GLY A 57 -11.60 -5.90 -2.40
C GLY A 57 -10.93 -6.92 -1.47
N LYS A 58 -9.66 -7.28 -1.70
CA LYS A 58 -8.89 -8.22 -0.86
C LYS A 58 -7.97 -7.49 0.10
N ARG A 59 -7.85 -8.01 1.33
CA ARG A 59 -6.94 -7.48 2.32
C ARG A 59 -5.50 -7.79 1.93
N ILE A 60 -4.70 -6.74 1.84
CA ILE A 60 -3.26 -6.85 1.63
C ILE A 60 -2.61 -7.26 2.95
N ASN A 61 -1.68 -8.20 2.93
CA ASN A 61 -0.83 -8.61 4.05
C ASN A 61 0.52 -7.88 4.02
N ASP A 62 1.24 -7.89 5.13
CA ASP A 62 2.49 -7.12 5.25
C ASP A 62 3.65 -7.76 4.49
N ASP A 63 3.63 -9.09 4.36
CA ASP A 63 4.64 -9.90 3.66
C ASP A 63 4.42 -9.99 2.15
N GLU A 64 3.24 -9.56 1.67
CA GLU A 64 2.94 -9.54 0.25
C GLU A 64 3.73 -8.43 -0.46
N THR A 65 3.96 -8.63 -1.74
CA THR A 65 4.63 -7.68 -2.62
C THR A 65 3.69 -7.29 -3.77
N PRO A 66 3.84 -6.10 -4.37
CA PRO A 66 3.03 -5.73 -5.52
C PRO A 66 3.09 -6.76 -6.65
N LYS A 67 4.24 -7.41 -6.84
CA LYS A 67 4.39 -8.49 -7.82
C LYS A 67 3.50 -9.70 -7.53
N GLN A 68 3.35 -10.10 -6.26
CA GLN A 68 2.51 -11.23 -5.87
C GLN A 68 1.03 -10.90 -5.95
N LEU A 69 0.69 -9.63 -5.75
CA LEU A 69 -0.67 -9.11 -5.89
C LEU A 69 -1.02 -8.78 -7.35
N GLU A 70 -0.10 -9.01 -8.29
CA GLU A 70 -0.25 -8.70 -9.71
C GLU A 70 -0.63 -7.22 -9.94
N MET A 71 -0.09 -6.32 -9.12
CA MET A 71 -0.34 -4.89 -9.20
C MET A 71 0.40 -4.24 -10.38
N GLU A 72 -0.28 -3.33 -11.06
CA GLU A 72 0.20 -2.56 -12.19
C GLU A 72 0.44 -1.07 -11.84
N ASP A 73 0.98 -0.32 -12.81
CA ASP A 73 1.20 1.11 -12.65
C ASP A 73 -0.11 1.89 -12.64
N ASN A 74 -0.27 2.76 -11.64
CA ASN A 74 -1.48 3.54 -11.31
C ASN A 74 -2.63 2.75 -10.67
N ASP A 75 -2.35 1.54 -10.20
CA ASP A 75 -3.31 0.78 -9.39
C ASP A 75 -3.69 1.50 -8.11
N THR A 76 -4.90 1.19 -7.63
CA THR A 76 -5.53 1.87 -6.50
C THR A 76 -5.68 0.93 -5.31
N ILE A 77 -5.17 1.35 -4.16
CA ILE A 77 -5.31 0.71 -2.86
C ILE A 77 -6.29 1.54 -2.05
N GLU A 78 -7.35 0.91 -1.59
CA GLU A 78 -8.34 1.55 -0.74
C GLU A 78 -7.94 1.40 0.73
N VAL A 79 -8.07 2.47 1.49
CA VAL A 79 -7.78 2.50 2.92
C VAL A 79 -9.05 2.80 3.70
N TYR A 80 -9.35 1.94 4.65
CA TYR A 80 -10.48 2.06 5.55
C TYR A 80 -9.95 2.19 6.97
N GLN A 81 -10.56 3.07 7.77
CA GLN A 81 -10.31 3.06 9.20
C GLN A 81 -10.98 1.83 9.81
N GLU A 82 -10.20 1.02 10.52
CA GLU A 82 -10.71 -0.04 11.36
C GLU A 82 -11.35 0.62 12.57
N GLN A 83 -12.68 0.57 12.63
CA GLN A 83 -13.45 1.16 13.71
C GLN A 83 -13.11 0.45 15.03
N VAL A 84 -12.12 0.98 15.75
CA VAL A 84 -11.94 0.69 17.17
C VAL A 84 -13.10 1.38 17.89
N GLY A 85 -14.13 0.58 18.20
CA GLY A 85 -15.30 1.04 18.95
C GLY A 85 -14.86 1.85 20.18
N GLY A 86 -15.40 3.06 20.30
CA GLY A 86 -14.99 4.01 21.34
C GLY A 86 -15.10 3.41 22.73
N PHE A 87 -14.07 3.65 23.55
CA PHE A 87 -14.13 3.42 24.99
C PHE A 87 -15.22 4.32 25.59
N TYR A 88 -16.21 3.72 26.25
CA TYR A 88 -17.10 4.39 27.20
C TYR A 88 -16.82 3.84 28.60
#